data_AF-A0A257JIQ7-F1
#
_entry.id   AF-A0A257JIQ7-F1
#
_cell.length_a   1.000
_cell.length_b   1.000
_cell.length_c   1.000
_cell.angle_alpha   90.00
_cell.angle_beta   90.00
_cell.angle_gamma   90.00
#
_symmetry.space_group_name_H-M   'P 1'
#
loop_
_entity.id
_entity.type
_entity.pdbx_description
1 polymer ?
#
loop_
_entity_poly.entity_id
_entity_poly.type
_entity_poly.pdbx_seq_one_letter_code
_entity_poly.pdbx_strand_id
1 'polypeptide(L)' 'MATLETARKAGGAPYRLEWYPGTHHGFAFPKRPVYAQPAAERHWARLYTLFDTHLRQAA' A
#
# COMPACT_ATOMS: atom_id res chain seq x y z
N MET A 1 -14.33 -2.17 8.29
CA MET A 1 -13.96 -2.17 6.86
C MET A 1 -14.89 -1.29 6.05
N ALA A 2 -16.20 -1.56 6.07
CA ALA A 2 -17.20 -0.74 5.40
C ALA A 2 -17.07 0.78 5.68
N THR A 3 -16.83 1.19 6.94
CA THR A 3 -16.66 2.62 7.29
C THR A 3 -15.49 3.30 6.57
N LEU A 4 -14.33 2.64 6.47
CA LEU A 4 -13.14 3.21 5.82
C LEU A 4 -13.35 3.35 4.32
N GLU A 5 -13.86 2.29 3.68
CA GLU A 5 -14.12 2.30 2.23
C GLU A 5 -15.20 3.32 1.86
N THR A 6 -16.27 3.40 2.65
CA THR A 6 -17.32 4.43 2.47
C THR A 6 -16.74 5.83 2.59
N ALA A 7 -15.94 6.10 3.63
CA ALA A 7 -15.31 7.40 3.81
C ALA A 7 -14.36 7.75 2.66
N ARG A 8 -13.60 6.77 2.15
CA ARG A 8 -12.70 6.98 1.00
C ARG A 8 -13.46 7.27 -0.29
N LYS A 9 -14.56 6.56 -0.54
CA LYS A 9 -15.45 6.84 -1.68
C LYS A 9 -16.06 8.24 -1.58
N ALA A 10 -16.55 8.63 -0.39
CA ALA A 10 -17.15 9.93 -0.17
C ALA A 10 -16.14 11.10 -0.33
N GLY A 11 -14.86 10.86 -0.04
CA GLY A 11 -13.81 11.88 -0.16
C GLY A 11 -13.37 12.21 -1.59
N GLY A 12 -13.73 11.41 -2.60
CA GLY A 12 -13.50 11.70 -4.02
C GLY A 12 -12.04 11.70 -4.52
N ALA A 13 -11.04 11.73 -3.62
CA ALA A 13 -9.64 11.67 -4.00
C ALA A 13 -9.28 10.30 -4.60
N PRO A 14 -8.47 10.22 -5.67
CA PRO A 14 -7.97 8.97 -6.20
C PRO A 14 -7.26 8.15 -5.11
N TYR A 15 -7.65 6.89 -4.94
CA TYR A 15 -7.06 6.03 -3.92
C TYR A 15 -7.04 4.56 -4.35
N ARG A 16 -6.18 3.79 -3.68
CA ARG A 16 -6.21 2.33 -3.67
C ARG A 16 -6.13 1.84 -2.24
N LEU A 17 -6.95 0.87 -1.90
CA LEU A 17 -6.91 0.17 -0.62
C LEU A 17 -6.58 -1.30 -0.89
N GLU A 18 -5.59 -1.83 -0.17
CA GLU A 18 -5.12 -3.21 -0.34
C GLU A 18 -4.82 -3.83 1.02
N TRP A 19 -5.41 -5.00 1.26
CA TRP A 19 -5.22 -5.79 2.47
C TRP A 19 -4.23 -6.92 2.21
N TYR A 20 -3.38 -7.23 3.20
CA TYR A 20 -2.35 -8.28 3.12
C TYR A 20 -2.69 -9.38 4.14
N PRO A 21 -3.41 -10.45 3.73
CA PRO A 21 -3.81 -11.53 4.63
C PRO A 21 -2.60 -12.21 5.28
N GLY A 22 -2.74 -12.63 6.54
CA GLY A 22 -1.67 -13.34 7.26
C GLY A 22 -0.48 -12.48 7.65
N THR A 23 -0.59 -11.15 7.55
CA THR A 23 0.48 -10.21 7.96
C THR A 23 0.10 -9.44 9.22
N HIS A 24 1.12 -8.90 9.90
CA HIS A 24 0.95 -8.04 11.06
C HIS A 24 1.51 -6.64 10.82
N HIS A 25 1.15 -5.69 11.67
CA HIS A 25 1.71 -4.34 11.61
C HIS A 25 3.25 -4.38 11.62
N GLY A 26 3.86 -3.83 10.56
CA GLY A 26 5.30 -3.85 10.38
C GLY A 26 5.84 -4.96 9.48
N PHE A 27 4.97 -5.71 8.77
CA PHE A 27 5.39 -6.79 7.87
C PHE A 27 6.34 -6.37 6.74
N ALA A 28 6.38 -5.08 6.39
CA ALA A 28 7.20 -4.55 5.29
C ALA A 28 8.64 -4.18 5.70
N PHE A 29 9.03 -4.39 6.97
CA PHE A 29 10.35 -4.03 7.50
C PHE A 29 11.20 -5.29 7.76
N PRO A 30 12.26 -5.57 6.97
CA PRO A 30 13.04 -6.81 7.05
C PRO A 30 13.66 -7.12 8.42
N LYS A 31 13.92 -6.10 9.23
CA LYS A 31 14.52 -6.24 10.57
C LYS A 31 13.50 -6.48 11.68
N ARG A 32 12.19 -6.59 11.38
CA ARG A 32 11.14 -6.84 12.38
C ARG A 32 10.77 -8.32 12.44
N PRO A 33 10.41 -8.87 13.61
CA PRO A 33 10.02 -10.28 13.76
C PRO A 33 8.83 -10.72 12.89
N VAL A 34 8.00 -9.77 12.47
CA VAL A 34 6.77 -10.01 11.68
C VAL A 34 6.98 -9.80 10.18
N TYR A 35 8.22 -9.72 9.71
CA TYR A 35 8.53 -9.53 8.30
C TYR A 35 7.93 -10.64 7.43
N ALA A 36 7.19 -10.25 6.40
CA ALA A 36 6.58 -11.17 5.44
C ALA A 36 7.01 -10.78 4.02
N GLN A 37 8.09 -11.39 3.53
CA GLN A 37 8.75 -11.00 2.28
C GLN A 37 7.79 -10.88 1.08
N PRO A 38 6.92 -11.87 0.76
CA PRO A 38 6.04 -11.76 -0.40
C PRO A 38 5.07 -10.58 -0.31
N ALA A 39 4.55 -10.30 0.89
CA ALA A 39 3.67 -9.16 1.12
C ALA A 39 4.44 -7.84 1.05
N ALA A 40 5.66 -7.80 1.60
CA ALA A 40 6.54 -6.63 1.58
C ALA A 40 6.92 -6.23 0.14
N GLU A 41 7.32 -7.19 -0.69
CA GLU A 41 7.66 -6.95 -2.10
C GLU A 41 6.46 -6.41 -2.88
N ARG A 42 5.27 -7.00 -2.69
CA ARG A 42 4.04 -6.49 -3.29
C ARG A 42 3.70 -5.08 -2.82
N HIS A 43 3.82 -4.81 -1.52
CA HIS A 43 3.62 -3.48 -0.95
C HIS A 43 4.54 -2.43 -1.59
N TRP A 44 5.84 -2.73 -1.69
CA TRP A 44 6.81 -1.84 -2.33
C TRP A 44 6.57 -1.66 -3.82
N ALA A 45 6.20 -2.71 -4.55
CA ALA A 45 5.84 -2.61 -5.96
C ALA A 45 4.67 -1.62 -6.20
N ARG A 46 3.64 -1.64 -5.32
CA ARG A 46 2.53 -0.66 -5.40
C ARG A 46 2.98 0.78 -5.18
N LEU A 47 3.87 1.00 -4.22
CA LEU A 47 4.42 2.34 -3.95
C LEU A 47 5.26 2.84 -5.12
N TYR A 48 6.11 1.98 -5.70
CA TYR A 48 6.89 2.35 -6.89
C TYR A 48 6.00 2.70 -8.07
N THR A 49 4.94 1.94 -8.34
CA THR A 49 3.95 2.31 -9.38
C THR A 49 3.32 3.67 -9.08
N LEU A 50 2.93 3.95 -7.84
CA LEU A 50 2.32 5.23 -7.47
C LEU A 50 3.27 6.42 -7.71
N PHE A 51 4.55 6.27 -7.33
CA PHE A 51 5.54 7.33 -7.53
C PHE A 51 5.94 7.48 -9.00
N ASP A 52 6.04 6.38 -9.74
CA ASP A 52 6.26 6.37 -11.18
C ASP A 52 5.18 7.19 -11.91
N THR A 53 3.91 7.02 -11.54
CA THR A 53 2.79 7.68 -12.21
C THR A 53 2.61 9.15 -11.82
N HIS A 54 3.10 9.58 -10.66
CA HIS A 54 2.77 10.92 -10.12
C HIS A 54 3.96 11.82 -9.83
N LEU A 55 5.17 11.28 -9.70
CA LEU A 55 6.37 12.05 -9.33
C LEU A 55 7.45 12.06 -10.40
N ARG A 56 7.30 11.30 -11.49
CA ARG A 56 8.24 11.38 -12.61
C ARG A 56 8.07 12.71 -13.33
N GLN A 57 9.18 13.45 -13.45
CA GLN A 57 9.25 14.62 -14.30
C GLN A 57 9.11 14.18 -15.76
N ALA A 58 8.35 14.94 -16.55
CA ALA A 58 8.37 14.80 -18.00
C ALA A 58 9.80 15.11 -18.49
N ALA A 59 10.34 14.23 -19.34
CA ALA A 59 11.61 14.48 -20.03
C ALA A 59 11.47 15.62 -21.04
#